data_AF-A0A1F6UQN3-F1
#
_entry.id   AF-A0A1F6UQN3-F1
#
_cell.length_a   1.000
_cell.length_b   1.000
_cell.length_c   1.000
_cell.angle_alpha   90.00
_cell.angle_beta   90.00
_cell.angle_gamma   90.00
#
_symmetry.space_group_name_H-M   'P 1'
#
loop_
_entity.id
_entity.type
_entity.pdbx_description
1 polymer ?
#
loop_
_entity_poly.entity_id
_entity_poly.type
_entity_poly.pdbx_seq_one_letter_code
_entity_poly.pdbx_strand_id
1 'polypeptide(L)' 'MKNVKNNKEIPELLTLKEACDILKCHPNTLRQWDKKGILIAIRIGVKKVMRYRKEDILKLLNQKKR' A
#
# COMPACT_ATOMS: atom_id res chain seq x y z
N MET A 1 3.04 22.61 -15.70
CA MET A 1 1.91 22.94 -14.79
C MET A 1 2.22 22.36 -13.42
N LYS A 2 2.50 23.20 -12.43
CA LYS A 2 2.69 22.80 -11.03
C LYS A 2 1.29 22.61 -10.44
N ASN A 3 0.94 21.41 -9.97
CA ASN A 3 -0.34 21.21 -9.30
C ASN A 3 -0.17 21.25 -7.78
N VAL A 4 -1.12 21.91 -7.15
CA VAL A 4 -1.04 22.61 -5.87
C VAL A 4 -1.25 21.63 -4.71
N LYS A 5 -0.32 21.62 -3.74
CA LYS A 5 -0.51 20.99 -2.42
C LYS A 5 -1.36 21.90 -1.55
N ASN A 6 -2.51 21.38 -1.09
CA ASN A 6 -3.02 21.49 0.29
C ASN A 6 -4.52 21.15 0.34
N ASN A 7 -4.85 19.98 0.87
CA ASN A 7 -6.13 19.66 1.50
C ASN A 7 -5.86 18.46 2.38
N LYS A 8 -6.20 18.50 3.69
CA LYS A 8 -6.06 17.41 4.68
C LYS A 8 -6.06 16.04 3.98
N GLU A 9 -4.86 15.52 3.69
CA GLU A 9 -4.69 14.55 2.61
C GLU A 9 -5.35 13.25 3.03
N ILE A 10 -6.51 12.96 2.44
CA ILE A 10 -7.13 11.65 2.56
C ILE A 10 -6.06 10.67 2.09
N PRO A 11 -5.59 9.75 2.97
CA PRO A 11 -4.48 8.88 2.60
C PRO A 11 -4.89 8.08 1.36
N GLU A 12 -4.08 8.15 0.31
CA GLU A 12 -4.33 7.36 -0.89
C GLU A 12 -4.18 5.88 -0.55
N LEU A 13 -5.31 5.18 -0.56
CA LEU A 13 -5.42 3.77 -0.22
C LEU A 13 -5.54 2.92 -1.49
N LEU A 14 -4.56 2.05 -1.68
CA LEU A 14 -4.49 1.13 -2.80
C LEU A 14 -5.15 -0.19 -2.44
N THR A 15 -5.83 -0.78 -3.42
CA THR A 15 -6.30 -2.16 -3.37
C THR A 15 -5.14 -3.14 -3.37
N LEU A 16 -5.44 -4.40 -3.02
CA LEU A 16 -4.50 -5.51 -3.18
C LEU A 16 -3.94 -5.61 -4.61
N LYS A 17 -4.78 -5.42 -5.62
CA LYS A 17 -4.38 -5.53 -7.03
C LYS A 17 -3.43 -4.41 -7.43
N GLU A 18 -3.77 -3.15 -7.12
CA GLU A 18 -2.92 -2.00 -7.40
C GLU A 18 -1.56 -2.12 -6.68
N ALA A 19 -1.57 -2.56 -5.43
CA ALA A 19 -0.33 -2.82 -4.68
C ALA A 19 0.53 -3.91 -5.34
N CYS A 20 -0.09 -5.00 -5.85
CA CYS A 20 0.62 -6.04 -6.60
C CYS A 20 1.23 -5.48 -7.89
N ASP A 21 0.47 -4.67 -8.63
CA ASP A 21 0.89 -4.10 -9.91
C ASP A 21 2.09 -3.15 -9.76
N ILE A 22 2.13 -2.39 -8.65
CA ILE A 22 3.23 -1.49 -8.30
C ILE A 22 4.46 -2.27 -7.85
N LEU A 23 4.29 -3.24 -6.94
CA LEU A 23 5.40 -4.01 -6.36
C LEU A 23 5.86 -5.16 -7.27
N LYS A 24 5.17 -5.40 -8.39
CA LYS A 24 5.39 -6.51 -9.32
C LYS A 24 5.50 -7.86 -8.60
N CYS A 25 4.55 -8.12 -7.71
CA CYS A 25 4.50 -9.35 -6.92
C CYS A 25 3.13 -10.03 -6.98
N HIS A 26 3.07 -11.29 -6.56
CA HIS A 26 1.82 -12.05 -6.53
C HIS A 26 1.00 -11.66 -5.28
N PRO A 27 -0.36 -11.66 -5.34
CA PRO A 27 -1.21 -11.35 -4.19
C PRO A 27 -0.91 -12.15 -2.92
N ASN A 28 -0.49 -13.41 -3.07
CA ASN A 28 -0.09 -14.24 -1.93
C ASN A 28 1.14 -13.68 -1.20
N THR A 29 2.06 -13.04 -1.91
CA THR A 29 3.23 -12.37 -1.32
C THR A 29 2.80 -11.25 -0.40
N LEU A 30 1.87 -10.39 -0.83
CA LEU A 30 1.33 -9.33 0.02
C LEU A 30 0.58 -9.88 1.24
N ARG A 31 -0.15 -10.99 1.10
CA ARG A 31 -0.80 -11.67 2.24
C ARG A 31 0.23 -12.24 3.23
N GLN A 32 1.34 -12.78 2.74
CA GLN A 32 2.45 -13.24 3.59
C GLN A 32 3.13 -12.07 4.29
N TRP A 33 3.29 -10.93 3.61
CA TRP A 33 3.86 -9.72 4.21
C TRP A 33 2.96 -9.12 5.29
N ASP A 34 1.63 -9.17 5.12
CA ASP A 34 0.67 -8.79 6.16
C ASP A 34 0.86 -9.67 7.40
N LYS A 35 0.94 -11.01 7.22
CA LYS A 35 1.21 -11.96 8.31
C LYS A 35 2.57 -11.75 9.00
N LYS A 36 3.59 -11.35 8.23
CA LYS A 36 4.95 -11.09 8.72
C LYS A 36 5.13 -9.68 9.30
N GLY A 37 4.13 -8.79 9.18
CA GLY A 37 4.24 -7.39 9.60
C GLY A 37 5.14 -6.51 8.72
N ILE A 38 5.52 -6.98 7.53
CA ILE A 38 6.40 -6.26 6.59
C ILE A 38 5.63 -5.13 5.89
N LEU A 39 4.40 -5.42 5.46
CA LEU A 39 3.49 -4.45 4.85
C LEU A 39 2.09 -4.72 5.39
N ILE A 40 1.68 -3.91 6.35
CA ILE A 40 0.43 -4.09 7.09
C ILE A 40 -0.73 -3.52 6.28
N ALA A 41 -1.75 -4.33 6.05
CA ALA A 41 -2.97 -3.90 5.37
C ALA A 41 -3.96 -3.27 6.36
N ILE A 42 -4.57 -2.16 5.96
CA ILE A 42 -5.73 -1.57 6.64
C ILE A 42 -6.96 -2.36 6.21
N ARG A 43 -7.73 -2.85 7.19
CA ARG A 43 -8.96 -3.61 6.96
C ARG A 43 -10.15 -2.67 7.09
N ILE A 44 -10.92 -2.50 6.02
CA ILE A 44 -12.06 -1.58 5.97
C ILE A 44 -13.38 -2.34 5.86
N GLY A 45 -14.34 -1.92 6.70
CA GLY A 45 -15.72 -2.41 6.71
C GLY A 45 -15.90 -3.83 7.26
N VAL A 46 -17.15 -4.30 7.24
CA VAL A 46 -17.57 -5.61 7.78
C VAL A 46 -16.87 -6.77 7.06
N LYS A 47 -16.67 -6.65 5.74
CA LYS A 47 -15.95 -7.64 4.92
C LYS A 47 -14.43 -7.62 5.12
N LYS A 48 -13.90 -6.70 5.93
CA LYS A 48 -12.45 -6.53 6.21
C LYS A 48 -11.61 -6.46 4.93
N VAL A 49 -12.06 -5.64 3.98
CA VAL A 49 -11.37 -5.47 2.69
C VAL A 49 -10.00 -4.86 2.96
N MET A 50 -8.96 -5.48 2.39
CA MET A 50 -7.56 -5.05 2.57
C MET A 50 -7.24 -3.87 1.66
N ARG A 51 -6.71 -2.81 2.27
CA ARG A 51 -6.19 -1.62 1.61
C ARG A 51 -4.78 -1.30 2.12
N TYR A 52 -3.95 -0.75 1.25
CA TYR A 52 -2.57 -0.40 1.55
C TYR A 52 -2.37 1.10 1.40
N ARG A 53 -1.65 1.73 2.33
CA ARG A 53 -1.27 3.13 2.14
C ARG A 53 -0.21 3.22 1.04
N LYS A 54 -0.43 4.13 0.10
CA LYS A 54 0.56 4.42 -0.96
C LYS A 54 1.92 4.78 -0.40
N GLU A 55 1.95 5.53 0.70
CA GLU A 55 3.19 5.92 1.39
C GLU A 55 4.01 4.71 1.86
N ASP A 56 3.36 3.69 2.41
CA ASP A 56 4.06 2.51 2.96
C ASP A 56 4.64 1.66 1.82
N ILE A 57 3.92 1.53 0.71
CA ILE A 57 4.43 0.88 -0.51
C ILE A 57 5.64 1.65 -1.07
N LEU A 58 5.57 2.98 -1.10
CA LEU A 58 6.67 3.82 -1.60
C LEU A 58 7.90 3.75 -0.68
N LYS A 59 7.71 3.73 0.64
CA LYS A 59 8.78 3.50 1.62
C LYS A 59 9.46 2.15 1.38
N LEU A 60 8.67 1.11 1.14
CA LEU A 60 9.19 -0.25 0.91
C LEU A 60 10.01 -0.34 -0.39
N LEU A 61 9.61 0.37 -1.44
CA LEU A 61 10.41 0.49 -2.68
C LEU A 61 11.74 1.23 -2.44
N ASN A 62 11.72 2.29 -1.62
CA ASN A 62 12.92 3.07 -1.32
C ASN A 62 13.89 2.35 -0.36
N GLN A 63 13.40 1.45 0.50
CA GLN A 63 14.25 0.66 1.40
C GLN A 63 15.16 -0.33 0.66
N LYS A 64 14.84 -0.70 -0.58
CA LYS A 64 15.59 -1.72 -1.35
C LYS A 64 16.92 -1.22 -1.95
N LYS A 65 17.35 0.00 -1.63
CA LYS A 65 18.49 0.70 -2.26
C LYS A 65 19.78 0.65 -1.43
N ARG A 66 20.06 -0.47 -0.74
CA ARG A 66 21.30 -0.67 0.01
C ARG A 66 22.16 -1.75 -0.64
#